data_AF-A0A8H5IZM1-F1
#
_entry.id   AF-A0A8H5IZM1-F1
#
_cell.length_a   1.000
_cell.length_b   1.000
_cell.length_c   1.000
_cell.angle_alpha   90.00
_cell.angle_beta   90.00
_cell.angle_gamma   90.00
#
_symmetry.space_group_name_H-M   'P 1'
#
loop_
_entity.id
_entity.type
_entity.pdbx_description
1 polymer ?
#
loop_
_entity_poly.entity_id
_entity_poly.type
_entity_poly.pdbx_seq_one_letter_code
_entity_poly.pdbx_strand_id
1 'polypeptide(L)'
;MIITELLVSILRGCGKEVTVERIRKNTCDDIIWKDSKAPWPRSSTWLLVRVALQISITRLSATGNNTYKEFMVFLMSQVLNAAKEQQKTSSEILQTRSNKVPRHLCKVQRPSDGPWLLTIRDIVSQTSGILQKRWRLIPDRAEPSLSMSELCKYKIDDNITFSLKNMENFIKSTTERKVAVPNTRFRPTWELNSLAQNQLPSVGDWSKNYLPFKLLELKSWVAESLQTWIDRIIPAI
;
A
#
# COMPACT_ATOMS: atom_id res chain seq x y z
N MET A 1 2.52 11.60 16.43
CA MET A 1 3.49 11.82 15.33
C MET A 1 4.13 13.20 15.49
N ILE A 2 4.91 13.43 16.56
CA ILE A 2 5.56 14.73 16.86
C ILE A 2 7.02 14.48 17.30
N ILE A 3 7.25 13.42 18.07
CA ILE A 3 8.58 13.08 18.61
C ILE A 3 9.57 12.67 17.49
N THR A 4 9.13 11.93 16.48
CA THR A 4 10.00 11.49 15.38
C THR A 4 10.43 12.65 14.49
N GLU A 5 9.51 13.57 14.17
CA GLU A 5 9.80 14.73 13.32
C GLU A 5 10.74 15.73 14.04
N LEU A 6 10.48 16.01 15.33
CA LEU A 6 11.34 16.88 16.12
C LEU A 6 12.75 16.29 16.26
N LEU A 7 12.86 15.00 16.60
CA LEU A 7 14.15 14.33 16.72
C LEU A 7 14.93 14.35 15.40
N VAL A 8 14.28 14.05 14.27
CA VAL A 8 14.91 14.09 12.95
C VAL A 8 15.35 15.52 12.59
N SER A 9 14.57 16.54 12.96
CA SER A 9 14.95 17.95 12.72
C SER A 9 16.18 18.39 13.53
N ILE A 10 16.28 17.99 14.80
CA ILE A 10 17.45 18.27 15.65
C ILE A 10 18.68 17.55 15.11
N LEU A 11 18.56 16.25 14.80
CA LEU A 11 19.66 15.48 14.22
C LEU A 11 20.14 16.04 12.88
N ARG A 12 19.23 16.60 12.07
CA ARG A 12 19.57 17.25 10.80
C ARG A 12 20.29 18.60 10.99
N GLY A 13 19.98 19.34 12.05
CA GLY A 13 20.67 20.58 12.40
C GLY A 13 22.07 20.37 12.98
N CYS A 14 22.26 19.27 13.74
CA CYS A 14 23.53 18.98 14.41
C CYS A 14 24.46 18.03 13.62
N GLY A 15 23.97 17.37 12.56
CA GLY A 15 24.69 16.29 11.86
C GLY A 15 24.84 16.51 10.35
N LYS A 16 25.70 15.69 9.73
CA LYS A 16 25.81 15.57 8.26
C LYS A 16 25.06 14.32 7.79
N GLU A 17 24.29 14.45 6.71
CA GLU A 17 23.56 13.32 6.14
C GLU A 17 24.54 12.29 5.57
N VAL A 18 24.49 11.06 6.09
CA VAL A 18 25.24 9.92 5.54
C VAL A 18 24.34 9.15 4.60
N THR A 19 24.82 8.90 3.39
CA THR A 19 24.17 8.05 2.38
C THR A 19 24.36 6.58 2.72
N VAL A 20 23.56 6.09 3.66
CA VAL A 20 23.48 4.65 3.98
C VAL A 20 22.43 3.99 3.08
N GLU A 21 22.65 2.74 2.70
CA GLU A 21 21.62 1.92 2.05
C GLU A 21 20.40 1.80 2.99
N ARG A 22 19.32 2.52 2.66
CA ARG A 22 18.10 2.54 3.48
C ARG A 22 17.18 1.40 3.08
N ILE A 23 16.83 0.56 4.05
CA ILE A 23 15.76 -0.43 3.87
C ILE A 23 14.41 0.29 3.99
N ARG A 24 13.67 0.34 2.88
CA ARG A 24 12.29 0.84 2.88
C ARG A 24 11.32 -0.34 2.91
N LYS A 25 10.40 -0.34 3.88
CA LYS A 25 9.26 -1.26 3.94
C LYS A 25 7.99 -0.45 3.87
N ASN A 26 7.11 -0.79 2.93
CA ASN A 26 5.79 -0.20 2.88
C ASN A 26 4.91 -0.86 3.97
N THR A 27 4.58 -0.09 5.00
CA THR A 27 3.59 -0.45 6.02
C THR A 27 2.25 0.12 5.57
N CYS A 28 1.43 -0.73 4.97
CA CYS A 28 0.05 -0.38 4.67
C CYS A 28 -0.74 -0.55 5.97
N ASP A 29 -0.97 0.56 6.66
CA ASP A 29 -1.79 0.66 7.87
C ASP A 29 -3.18 1.25 7.55
N ASP A 30 -3.60 1.21 6.28
CA ASP A 30 -4.85 1.81 5.82
C ASP A 30 -6.08 0.92 6.12
N ILE A 31 -7.10 1.54 6.70
CA ILE A 31 -8.41 0.95 6.97
C ILE A 31 -9.36 1.38 5.84
N ILE A 32 -9.60 0.50 4.87
CA ILE A 32 -10.49 0.80 3.74
C ILE A 32 -11.97 0.59 4.10
N TRP A 33 -12.28 0.08 5.30
CA TRP A 33 -13.64 -0.28 5.70
C TRP A 33 -14.20 0.64 6.79
N LYS A 34 -15.33 1.29 6.50
CA LYS A 34 -16.00 2.29 7.35
C LYS A 34 -16.39 1.76 8.74
N ASP A 35 -16.67 0.45 8.86
CA ASP A 35 -17.23 -0.17 10.07
C ASP A 35 -16.37 -1.32 10.65
N SER A 36 -15.05 -1.36 10.40
CA SER A 36 -14.24 -2.49 10.89
C SER A 36 -13.86 -2.21 12.34
N LYS A 37 -14.34 -3.06 13.27
CA LYS A 37 -14.09 -2.92 14.71
C LYS A 37 -12.61 -2.98 15.11
N ALA A 38 -11.73 -3.42 14.20
CA ALA A 38 -10.30 -3.25 14.33
C ALA A 38 -9.67 -3.10 12.93
N PRO A 39 -8.67 -2.21 12.76
CA PRO A 39 -7.74 -2.32 11.65
C PRO A 39 -7.20 -3.75 11.59
N TRP A 40 -6.80 -4.25 10.43
CA TRP A 40 -5.95 -5.44 10.35
C TRP A 40 -4.49 -4.98 10.31
N PRO A 41 -3.89 -4.52 11.44
CA PRO A 41 -2.52 -4.09 11.41
C PRO A 41 -1.66 -5.29 11.04
N ARG A 42 -0.65 -5.07 10.21
CA ARG A 42 0.40 -6.07 10.11
C ARG A 42 1.13 -6.12 11.45
N SER A 43 1.47 -7.32 11.91
CA SER A 43 2.22 -7.49 13.14
C SER A 43 3.52 -6.67 13.11
N SER A 44 3.63 -5.71 14.03
CA SER A 44 4.83 -4.87 14.19
C SER A 44 6.05 -5.72 14.54
N THR A 45 5.87 -6.76 15.36
CA THR A 45 6.88 -7.76 15.67
C THR A 45 7.38 -8.47 14.42
N TRP A 46 6.48 -8.91 13.54
CA TRP A 46 6.87 -9.56 12.29
C TRP A 46 7.64 -8.62 11.36
N LEU A 47 7.26 -7.35 11.31
CA LEU A 47 8.01 -6.34 10.55
C LEU A 47 9.42 -6.17 11.10
N LEU A 48 9.57 -6.06 12.43
CA LEU A 48 10.87 -5.95 13.09
C LEU A 48 11.76 -7.15 12.77
N VAL A 49 11.23 -8.37 12.90
CA VAL A 49 11.96 -9.61 12.57
C VAL A 49 12.42 -9.60 11.12
N ARG A 50 11.56 -9.21 10.18
CA ARG A 50 11.93 -9.14 8.75
C ARG A 50 13.01 -8.10 8.47
N VAL A 51 12.97 -6.95 9.14
CA VAL A 51 13.97 -5.89 8.99
C VAL A 51 15.30 -6.34 9.58
N ALA A 52 15.31 -6.89 10.81
CA ALA A 52 16.50 -7.41 11.45
C ALA A 52 17.17 -8.50 10.60
N LEU A 53 16.36 -9.44 10.11
CA LEU A 53 16.84 -10.53 9.25
C LEU A 53 17.39 -10.01 7.93
N GLN A 54 16.75 -9.03 7.29
CA GLN A 54 17.27 -8.42 6.07
C GLN A 54 18.61 -7.74 6.33
N ILE A 55 18.74 -6.95 7.40
CA ILE A 55 20.00 -6.28 7.75
C ILE A 55 21.10 -7.32 7.96
N SER A 56 20.84 -8.34 8.77
CA SER A 56 21.83 -9.38 9.07
C SER A 56 22.27 -10.14 7.81
N ILE A 57 21.33 -10.58 6.97
CA ILE A 57 21.66 -11.31 5.74
C ILE A 57 22.39 -10.40 4.74
N THR A 58 21.96 -9.15 4.56
CA THR A 58 22.64 -8.22 3.65
C THR A 58 24.06 -7.90 4.12
N ARG A 59 24.32 -7.83 5.44
CA ARG A 59 25.67 -7.61 5.98
C ARG A 59 26.58 -8.84 5.83
N LEU A 60 26.02 -10.04 5.93
CA LEU A 60 26.78 -11.29 5.85
C LEU A 60 26.98 -11.78 4.41
N SER A 61 26.10 -11.40 3.49
CA SER A 61 26.15 -11.84 2.09
C SER A 61 26.98 -10.90 1.23
N ALA A 62 27.99 -11.44 0.53
CA ALA A 62 28.70 -10.73 -0.54
C ALA A 62 27.79 -10.41 -1.75
N THR A 63 26.67 -11.12 -1.90
CA THR A 63 25.76 -11.06 -3.06
C THR A 63 24.57 -10.11 -2.84
N GLY A 64 24.48 -9.44 -1.69
CA GLY A 64 23.52 -8.37 -1.43
C GLY A 64 22.05 -8.81 -1.28
N ASN A 65 21.12 -7.93 -1.67
CA ASN A 65 19.66 -8.02 -1.39
C ASN A 65 18.94 -9.27 -1.95
N ASN A 66 19.56 -10.04 -2.84
CA ASN A 66 18.93 -11.24 -3.41
C ASN A 66 18.86 -12.39 -2.40
N THR A 67 19.91 -12.57 -1.60
CA THR A 67 20.02 -13.66 -0.61
C THR A 67 18.90 -13.61 0.43
N TYR A 68 18.52 -12.41 0.88
CA TYR A 68 17.37 -12.26 1.80
C TYR A 68 16.05 -12.71 1.16
N LYS A 69 15.84 -12.41 -0.13
CA LYS A 69 14.62 -12.81 -0.83
C LYS A 69 14.58 -14.32 -1.05
N GLU A 70 15.71 -14.92 -1.43
CA GLU A 70 15.86 -16.38 -1.57
C GLU A 70 15.58 -17.09 -0.24
N PHE A 71 16.19 -16.59 0.85
CA PHE A 71 15.91 -17.08 2.20
C PHE A 71 14.42 -16.96 2.54
N MET A 72 13.76 -15.87 2.19
CA MET A 72 12.32 -15.71 2.42
C MET A 72 11.48 -16.73 1.66
N VAL A 73 11.84 -17.06 0.40
CA VAL A 73 11.18 -18.14 -0.36
C VAL A 73 11.35 -19.47 0.38
N PHE A 74 12.59 -19.78 0.79
CA PHE A 74 12.90 -21.00 1.53
C PHE A 74 12.15 -21.08 2.88
N LEU A 75 12.13 -20.00 3.66
CA LEU A 75 11.37 -19.95 4.91
C LEU A 75 9.87 -20.22 4.68
N MET A 76 9.29 -19.65 3.61
CA MET A 76 7.89 -19.92 3.27
C MET A 76 7.65 -21.37 2.86
N SER A 77 8.59 -22.03 2.17
CA SER A 77 8.47 -23.47 1.88
C SER A 77 8.57 -24.31 3.14
N GLN A 78 9.44 -23.96 4.09
CA GLN A 78 9.52 -24.67 5.37
C GLN A 78 8.23 -24.51 6.18
N VAL A 79 7.64 -23.31 6.22
CA VAL A 79 6.33 -23.07 6.86
C VAL A 79 5.22 -23.88 6.17
N LEU A 80 5.27 -24.01 4.84
CA LEU A 80 4.36 -24.87 4.10
C LEU A 80 4.54 -26.34 4.48
N ASN A 81 5.78 -26.81 4.58
CA ASN A 81 6.09 -28.18 4.96
C ASN A 81 5.59 -28.51 6.37
N ALA A 82 5.83 -27.63 7.35
CA ALA A 82 5.31 -27.80 8.70
C ALA A 82 3.77 -27.80 8.74
N ALA A 83 3.12 -26.94 7.94
CA ALA A 83 1.66 -26.89 7.85
C ALA A 83 1.07 -28.15 7.20
N LYS A 84 1.81 -28.74 6.25
CA LYS A 84 1.47 -30.00 5.58
C LYS A 84 1.53 -31.18 6.56
N GLU A 85 2.54 -31.22 7.43
CA GLU A 85 2.69 -32.24 8.48
C GLU A 85 1.58 -32.15 9.54
N GLN A 86 1.05 -30.96 9.78
CA GLN A 86 -0.13 -30.77 10.62
C GLN A 86 -1.40 -31.21 9.90
N GLN A 87 -1.90 -32.41 10.23
CA GLN A 87 -3.11 -33.00 9.63
C GLN A 87 -4.37 -32.11 9.75
N LYS A 88 -4.41 -31.19 10.73
CA LYS A 88 -5.56 -30.29 10.99
C LYS A 88 -5.64 -29.07 10.06
N THR A 89 -4.65 -28.83 9.19
CA THR A 89 -4.67 -27.64 8.32
C THR A 89 -5.71 -27.78 7.21
N SER A 90 -6.59 -26.77 7.07
CA SER A 90 -7.58 -26.70 5.98
C SER A 90 -6.93 -26.71 4.59
N SER A 91 -7.60 -27.34 3.61
CA SER A 91 -7.16 -27.41 2.21
C SER A 91 -7.00 -26.03 1.58
N GLU A 92 -7.86 -25.08 1.91
CA GLU A 92 -7.79 -23.70 1.38
C GLU A 92 -6.52 -22.97 1.84
N ILE A 93 -6.15 -23.16 3.10
CA ILE A 93 -4.93 -22.58 3.70
C ILE A 93 -3.70 -23.18 3.03
N LEU A 94 -3.67 -24.52 2.86
CA LEU A 94 -2.59 -25.21 2.18
C LEU A 94 -2.45 -24.76 0.72
N GLN A 95 -3.56 -24.66 -0.01
CA GLN A 95 -3.56 -24.19 -1.41
C GLN A 95 -3.04 -22.75 -1.51
N THR A 96 -3.53 -21.87 -0.64
CA THR A 96 -3.11 -20.47 -0.60
C THR A 96 -1.61 -20.35 -0.33
N ARG A 97 -1.09 -21.10 0.65
CA ARG A 97 0.35 -21.08 0.99
C ARG A 97 1.18 -21.71 -0.13
N SER A 98 0.75 -22.83 -0.69
CA SER A 98 1.40 -23.52 -1.81
C SER A 98 1.54 -22.62 -3.04
N ASN A 99 0.53 -21.81 -3.34
CA ASN A 99 0.57 -20.89 -4.47
C ASN A 99 1.46 -19.66 -4.23
N LYS A 100 1.68 -19.25 -2.97
CA LYS A 100 2.48 -18.08 -2.63
C LYS A 100 3.99 -18.31 -2.81
N VAL A 101 4.47 -19.52 -2.53
CA VAL A 101 5.90 -19.88 -2.65
C VAL A 101 6.43 -19.68 -4.08
N PRO A 102 5.87 -20.32 -5.13
CA PRO A 102 6.35 -20.15 -6.50
C PRO A 102 6.15 -18.72 -7.01
N ARG A 103 5.04 -18.06 -6.64
CA ARG A 103 4.82 -16.64 -6.97
C ARG A 103 5.91 -15.74 -6.40
N HIS A 104 6.40 -16.02 -5.18
CA HIS A 104 7.49 -15.26 -4.59
C HIS A 104 8.81 -15.57 -5.28
N LEU A 105 9.05 -16.83 -5.62
CA LEU A 105 10.24 -17.23 -6.39
C LEU A 105 10.32 -16.48 -7.73
N CYS A 106 9.22 -16.36 -8.48
CA CYS A 106 9.17 -15.56 -9.70
C CYS A 106 9.50 -14.07 -9.46
N LYS A 107 9.16 -13.52 -8.28
CA LYS A 107 9.51 -12.13 -7.91
C LYS A 107 10.98 -11.93 -7.58
N VAL A 108 11.74 -13.00 -7.31
CA VAL A 108 13.19 -12.94 -7.11
C VAL A 108 13.92 -12.68 -8.44
N GLN A 109 13.27 -12.94 -9.58
CA GLN A 109 13.76 -12.76 -10.97
C GLN A 109 14.97 -13.61 -11.36
N ARG A 110 16.05 -13.57 -10.58
CA ARG A 110 17.28 -14.33 -10.79
C ARG A 110 17.71 -15.01 -9.50
N PRO A 111 17.03 -16.08 -9.06
CA PRO A 111 17.46 -16.85 -7.90
C PRO A 111 18.80 -17.53 -8.19
N SER A 112 19.65 -17.64 -7.16
CA SER A 112 20.84 -18.47 -7.21
C SER A 112 20.46 -19.94 -7.40
N ASP A 113 21.18 -20.63 -8.28
CA ASP A 113 21.01 -22.07 -8.42
C ASP A 113 21.54 -22.78 -7.18
N GLY A 114 20.75 -23.72 -6.64
CA GLY A 114 21.17 -24.51 -5.50
C GLY A 114 20.16 -25.57 -5.04
N PRO A 115 20.57 -26.47 -4.12
CA PRO A 115 19.73 -27.57 -3.63
C PRO A 115 18.43 -27.12 -2.95
N TRP A 116 18.39 -25.87 -2.45
CA TRP A 116 17.22 -25.27 -1.83
C TRP A 116 16.04 -25.15 -2.82
N LEU A 117 16.29 -24.95 -4.12
CA LEU A 117 15.25 -24.92 -5.15
C LEU A 117 14.60 -26.28 -5.35
N LEU A 118 15.39 -27.36 -5.31
CA LEU A 118 14.88 -28.73 -5.38
C LEU A 118 14.01 -29.04 -4.16
N THR A 119 14.45 -28.60 -2.98
CA THR A 119 13.69 -28.73 -1.73
C THR A 119 12.33 -28.02 -1.81
N ILE A 120 12.31 -26.79 -2.31
CA ILE A 120 11.05 -26.04 -2.53
C ILE A 120 10.13 -26.78 -3.49
N ARG A 121 10.68 -27.23 -4.63
CA ARG A 121 9.92 -27.95 -5.66
C ARG A 121 9.28 -29.21 -5.08
N ASP A 122 10.04 -29.98 -4.31
CA ASP A 122 9.56 -31.20 -3.67
C ASP A 122 8.41 -30.90 -2.68
N ILE A 123 8.59 -29.93 -1.77
CA ILE A 123 7.56 -29.54 -0.80
C ILE A 123 6.27 -29.09 -1.51
N VAL A 124 6.39 -28.24 -2.54
CA VAL A 124 5.23 -27.76 -3.31
C VAL A 124 4.54 -28.91 -4.05
N SER A 125 5.31 -29.82 -4.64
CA SER A 125 4.78 -30.98 -5.37
C SER A 125 4.04 -31.94 -4.45
N GLN A 126 4.61 -32.27 -3.28
CA GLN A 126 3.96 -33.09 -2.28
C GLN A 126 2.68 -32.46 -1.74
N THR A 127 2.71 -31.15 -1.49
CA THR A 127 1.52 -30.40 -1.04
C THR A 127 0.41 -30.45 -2.09
N SER A 128 0.77 -30.26 -3.37
CA SER A 128 -0.17 -30.40 -4.48
C SER A 128 -0.78 -31.80 -4.54
N GLY A 129 0.04 -32.85 -4.36
CA GLY A 129 -0.43 -34.23 -4.28
C GLY A 129 -1.43 -34.47 -3.13
N ILE A 130 -1.18 -33.89 -1.95
CA ILE A 130 -2.11 -33.97 -0.81
C ILE A 130 -3.42 -33.24 -1.12
N LEU A 131 -3.34 -32.03 -1.69
CA LEU A 131 -4.53 -31.27 -2.08
C LEU A 131 -5.35 -32.01 -3.12
N GLN A 132 -4.70 -32.65 -4.10
CA GLN A 132 -5.38 -33.46 -5.11
C GLN A 132 -6.05 -34.69 -4.49
N LYS A 133 -5.40 -35.38 -3.54
CA LYS A 133 -6.01 -36.49 -2.79
C LYS A 133 -7.24 -36.02 -2.02
N ARG A 134 -7.14 -34.89 -1.30
CA ARG A 134 -8.28 -34.31 -0.58
C ARG A 134 -9.41 -33.92 -1.54
N TRP A 135 -9.08 -33.31 -2.67
CA TRP A 135 -10.05 -32.93 -3.69
C TRP A 135 -10.82 -34.14 -4.23
N ARG A 136 -10.14 -35.27 -4.49
CA ARG A 136 -10.80 -36.51 -4.94
C ARG A 136 -11.75 -37.12 -3.91
N LEU A 137 -11.54 -36.88 -2.62
CA LEU A 137 -12.39 -37.37 -1.54
C LEU A 137 -13.62 -36.47 -1.28
N ILE A 138 -13.65 -35.26 -1.84
CA ILE A 138 -14.78 -34.34 -1.66
C ILE A 138 -16.00 -34.83 -2.45
N PRO A 139 -15.91 -35.24 -3.73
CA PRO A 139 -17.04 -35.83 -4.46
C PRO A 139 -17.67 -37.02 -3.76
N ASP A 140 -16.88 -37.92 -3.18
CA ASP A 140 -17.39 -39.10 -2.44
C ASP A 140 -18.14 -38.74 -1.15
N ARG A 141 -17.99 -37.50 -0.66
CA ARG A 141 -18.63 -36.98 0.55
C ARG A 141 -19.68 -35.90 0.27
N ALA A 142 -19.75 -35.40 -0.96
CA ALA A 142 -20.75 -34.45 -1.38
C ALA A 142 -22.09 -35.19 -1.51
N GLU A 143 -23.17 -34.54 -1.06
CA GLU A 143 -24.54 -35.05 -1.16
C GLU A 143 -24.85 -35.60 -2.55
N PRO A 144 -25.81 -36.56 -2.66
CA PRO A 144 -26.17 -37.17 -3.94
C PRO A 144 -26.37 -36.10 -5.01
N SER A 145 -25.81 -36.36 -6.19
CA SER A 145 -25.84 -35.46 -7.35
C SER A 145 -27.19 -34.73 -7.40
N LEU A 146 -27.17 -33.41 -7.19
CA LEU A 146 -28.35 -32.56 -7.33
C LEU A 146 -29.05 -32.97 -8.63
N SER A 147 -30.27 -33.49 -8.49
CA SER A 147 -31.03 -34.01 -9.61
C SER A 147 -31.31 -32.85 -10.57
N MET A 148 -30.48 -32.74 -11.61
CA MET A 148 -30.61 -31.73 -12.68
C MET A 148 -31.95 -31.83 -13.41
N SER A 149 -32.70 -32.93 -13.19
CA SER A 149 -34.10 -33.10 -13.59
C SER A 149 -35.01 -31.96 -13.12
N GLU A 150 -34.72 -31.30 -11.99
CA GLU A 150 -35.48 -30.11 -11.56
C GLU A 150 -35.13 -28.86 -12.35
N LEU A 151 -33.88 -28.71 -12.78
CA LEU A 151 -33.44 -27.63 -13.67
C LEU A 151 -34.03 -27.78 -15.08
N CYS A 152 -34.24 -29.02 -15.56
CA CYS A 152 -34.93 -29.29 -16.82
C CYS A 152 -36.42 -28.90 -16.82
N LYS A 153 -37.05 -28.78 -15.65
CA LYS A 153 -38.43 -28.26 -15.52
C LYS A 153 -38.49 -26.73 -15.63
N TYR A 154 -37.35 -26.06 -15.49
CA TYR A 154 -37.26 -24.62 -15.58
C TYR A 154 -37.14 -24.21 -17.06
N LYS A 155 -38.13 -23.48 -17.57
CA LYS A 155 -38.01 -22.81 -18.87
C LYS A 155 -37.03 -21.66 -18.71
N ILE A 156 -35.83 -21.85 -19.25
CA ILE A 156 -34.78 -20.85 -19.26
C ILE A 156 -35.28 -19.59 -20.00
N ASP A 157 -36.05 -19.74 -21.09
CA ASP A 157 -36.67 -18.63 -21.84
C ASP A 157 -37.54 -17.71 -20.97
N ASP A 158 -38.20 -18.23 -19.94
CA ASP A 158 -39.03 -17.43 -19.02
C ASP A 158 -38.18 -16.62 -18.02
N ASN A 159 -36.88 -16.92 -17.89
CA ASN A 159 -35.96 -16.32 -16.91
C ASN A 159 -34.71 -15.69 -17.51
N ILE A 160 -34.55 -15.66 -18.84
CA ILE A 160 -33.48 -14.89 -19.50
C ILE A 160 -33.84 -13.40 -19.54
N THR A 161 -35.13 -13.07 -19.57
CA THR A 161 -35.66 -11.71 -19.67
C THR A 161 -35.90 -11.10 -18.29
N PHE A 162 -34.84 -10.90 -17.52
CA PHE A 162 -34.92 -10.01 -16.36
C PHE A 162 -34.98 -8.55 -16.82
N SER A 163 -36.19 -7.98 -16.86
CA SER A 163 -36.38 -6.54 -17.07
C SER A 163 -35.91 -5.79 -15.82
N LEU A 164 -34.65 -5.36 -15.82
CA LEU A 164 -34.07 -4.52 -14.77
C LEU A 164 -34.48 -3.06 -14.99
N LYS A 165 -35.79 -2.79 -14.95
CA LYS A 165 -36.37 -1.46 -15.22
C LYS A 165 -35.66 -0.33 -14.48
N ASN A 166 -35.25 -0.56 -13.23
CA ASN A 166 -34.53 0.43 -12.43
C ASN A 166 -33.12 0.71 -12.99
N MET A 167 -32.41 -0.31 -13.45
CA MET A 167 -31.09 -0.17 -14.05
C MET A 167 -31.19 0.48 -15.44
N GLU A 168 -32.17 0.08 -16.24
CA GLU A 168 -32.47 0.69 -17.53
C GLU A 168 -32.85 2.17 -17.39
N ASN A 169 -33.71 2.51 -16.43
CA ASN A 169 -34.09 3.89 -16.11
C ASN A 169 -32.89 4.69 -15.61
N PHE A 170 -32.03 4.08 -14.79
CA PHE A 170 -30.79 4.72 -14.33
C PHE A 170 -29.85 5.02 -15.50
N ILE A 171 -29.62 4.05 -16.41
CA ILE A 171 -28.77 4.23 -17.60
C ILE A 171 -29.35 5.31 -18.52
N LYS A 172 -30.68 5.31 -18.76
CA LYS A 172 -31.34 6.39 -19.51
C LYS A 172 -31.14 7.75 -18.84
N SER A 173 -31.29 7.82 -17.51
CA SER A 173 -31.07 9.06 -16.75
C SER A 173 -29.63 9.56 -16.83
N THR A 174 -28.63 8.67 -16.99
CA THR A 174 -27.23 9.10 -17.19
C THR A 174 -26.98 9.71 -18.56
N THR A 175 -27.69 9.27 -19.59
CA THR A 175 -27.61 9.84 -20.94
C THR A 175 -28.37 11.17 -21.04
N GLU A 176 -29.45 11.31 -20.27
CA GLU A 176 -30.25 12.54 -20.18
C GLU A 176 -29.65 13.60 -19.24
N ARG A 177 -28.62 13.25 -18.46
CA ARG A 177 -27.83 14.24 -17.72
C ARG A 177 -27.17 15.17 -18.72
N LYS A 178 -27.80 16.32 -18.96
CA LYS A 178 -27.09 17.51 -19.40
C LYS A 178 -25.94 17.69 -18.40
N VAL A 179 -24.71 17.73 -18.92
CA VAL A 179 -23.59 18.21 -18.14
C VAL A 179 -24.00 19.61 -17.71
N ALA A 180 -24.52 19.75 -16.50
CA ALA A 180 -24.37 20.99 -15.79
C ALA A 180 -22.86 21.12 -15.71
N VAL A 181 -22.29 21.83 -16.66
CA VAL A 181 -21.05 22.53 -16.44
C VAL A 181 -21.54 23.68 -15.60
N PRO A 182 -21.55 23.59 -14.24
CA PRO A 182 -21.47 24.84 -13.53
C PRO A 182 -20.20 25.44 -14.09
N ASN A 183 -20.32 26.63 -14.68
CA ASN A 183 -19.17 27.44 -15.02
C ASN A 183 -18.55 27.92 -13.68
N THR A 184 -18.34 27.03 -12.72
CA THR A 184 -17.46 27.19 -11.59
C THR A 184 -16.08 27.16 -12.21
N ARG A 185 -15.69 28.29 -12.81
CA ARG A 185 -14.29 28.64 -12.92
C ARG A 185 -13.76 28.45 -11.51
N PHE A 186 -12.99 27.40 -11.32
CA PHE A 186 -12.19 27.21 -10.13
C PHE A 186 -11.36 28.49 -9.99
N ARG A 187 -11.77 29.37 -9.08
CA ARG A 187 -11.02 30.54 -8.68
C ARG A 187 -10.33 30.12 -7.39
N PRO A 188 -9.11 29.58 -7.45
CA PRO A 188 -8.36 29.33 -6.23
C PRO A 188 -8.28 30.67 -5.48
N THR A 189 -8.90 30.72 -4.30
CA THR A 189 -8.79 31.86 -3.39
C THR A 189 -7.42 31.78 -2.73
N TRP A 190 -6.36 31.99 -3.52
CA TRP A 190 -5.03 32.13 -2.96
C TRP A 190 -4.95 33.50 -2.30
N GLU A 191 -5.18 33.55 -0.98
CA GLU A 191 -4.95 34.76 -0.16
C GLU A 191 -3.44 35.07 0.00
N LEU A 192 -2.57 34.27 -0.62
CA LEU A 192 -1.12 34.46 -0.63
C LEU A 192 -0.72 35.55 -1.65
N ASN A 193 -1.13 36.80 -1.39
CA ASN A 193 -0.55 37.95 -2.08
C ASN A 193 0.95 38.01 -1.79
N SER A 194 1.76 37.94 -2.84
CA SER A 194 3.22 38.09 -2.79
C SER A 194 3.59 39.43 -2.14
N LEU A 195 4.39 39.43 -1.07
CA LEU A 195 4.87 40.67 -0.45
C LEU A 195 5.79 41.44 -1.40
N ALA A 196 5.43 42.69 -1.72
CA ALA A 196 6.25 43.55 -2.56
C ALA A 196 7.56 43.91 -1.82
N GLN A 197 8.71 43.66 -2.44
CA GLN A 197 10.04 43.95 -1.85
C GLN A 197 10.24 45.44 -1.51
N ASN A 198 9.45 46.32 -2.12
CA ASN A 198 9.64 47.77 -2.05
C ASN A 198 8.78 48.48 -0.99
N GLN A 199 7.92 47.76 -0.25
CA GLN A 199 7.02 48.35 0.73
C GLN A 199 6.96 47.48 1.99
N LEU A 200 6.83 48.13 3.15
CA LEU A 200 6.70 47.42 4.42
C LEU A 200 5.39 46.60 4.41
N PRO A 201 5.43 45.28 4.68
CA PRO A 201 4.24 44.44 4.75
C PRO A 201 3.24 44.96 5.80
N SER A 202 1.99 45.20 5.40
CA SER A 202 0.91 45.48 6.35
C SER A 202 0.48 44.19 7.04
N VAL A 203 0.60 44.16 8.37
CA VAL A 203 0.18 43.02 9.20
C VAL A 203 -1.22 43.30 9.71
N GLY A 204 -2.24 42.83 8.97
CA GLY A 204 -3.64 42.95 9.35
C GLY A 204 -4.52 41.99 8.54
N ASP A 205 -5.45 41.33 9.24
CA ASP A 205 -6.48 40.42 8.71
C ASP A 205 -6.01 39.16 7.96
N TRP A 206 -5.08 38.41 8.55
CA TRP A 206 -4.74 37.08 8.04
C TRP A 206 -5.75 36.03 8.51
N SER A 207 -6.30 35.28 7.56
CA SER A 207 -7.15 34.14 7.88
C SER A 207 -6.37 33.06 8.63
N LYS A 208 -7.02 32.44 9.64
CA LYS A 208 -6.39 31.41 10.49
C LYS A 208 -5.80 30.23 9.69
N ASN A 209 -6.38 29.94 8.53
CA ASN A 209 -5.97 28.82 7.67
C ASN A 209 -4.65 29.07 6.94
N TYR A 210 -4.33 30.33 6.66
CA TYR A 210 -3.12 30.72 5.89
C TYR A 210 -2.04 31.38 6.74
N LEU A 211 -2.28 31.53 8.05
CA LEU A 211 -1.35 32.13 9.01
C LEU A 211 0.07 31.55 8.95
N PRO A 212 0.31 30.21 8.89
CA PRO A 212 1.66 29.67 8.83
C PRO A 212 2.41 30.09 7.55
N PHE A 213 1.70 30.17 6.43
CA PHE A 213 2.27 30.52 5.13
C PHE A 213 2.56 32.02 5.05
N LYS A 214 1.68 32.87 5.59
CA LYS A 214 1.91 34.32 5.69
C LYS A 214 3.09 34.67 6.60
N LEU A 215 3.24 33.95 7.72
CA LEU A 215 4.39 34.11 8.61
C LEU A 215 5.70 33.69 7.94
N LEU A 216 5.68 32.62 7.14
CA LEU A 216 6.85 32.19 6.38
C LEU A 216 7.25 33.25 5.36
N GLU A 217 6.27 33.78 4.62
CA GLU A 217 6.49 34.80 3.61
C GLU A 217 7.02 36.12 4.20
N LEU A 218 6.47 36.55 5.36
CA LEU A 218 6.99 37.70 6.09
C LEU A 218 8.45 37.48 6.52
N LYS A 219 8.77 36.29 7.03
CA LYS A 219 10.14 35.96 7.43
C LYS A 219 11.11 36.00 6.25
N SER A 220 10.71 35.47 5.10
CA SER A 220 11.49 35.55 3.86
C SER A 220 11.68 36.99 3.40
N TRP A 221 10.62 37.81 3.42
CA TRP A 221 10.71 39.23 3.06
C TRP A 221 11.66 40.00 3.99
N VAL A 222 11.60 39.78 5.30
CA VAL A 222 12.51 40.41 6.27
C VAL A 222 13.96 40.00 6.02
N ALA A 223 14.20 38.72 5.69
CA ALA A 223 15.54 38.23 5.42
C ALA A 223 16.15 38.81 4.13
N GLU A 224 15.33 39.02 3.09
CA GLU A 224 15.83 39.37 1.75
C GLU A 224 15.69 40.85 1.39
N SER A 225 14.67 41.54 1.90
CA SER A 225 14.24 42.86 1.42
C SER A 225 14.29 43.97 2.46
N LEU A 226 14.58 43.65 3.74
CA LEU A 226 14.65 44.67 4.79
C LEU A 226 15.80 45.66 4.56
N GLN A 227 16.99 45.16 4.24
CA GLN A 227 18.18 46.01 4.07
C GLN A 227 18.03 46.95 2.88
N THR A 228 17.57 46.42 1.74
CA THR A 228 17.32 47.19 0.52
C THR A 228 16.20 48.23 0.69
N TRP A 229 15.21 47.96 1.55
CA TRP A 229 14.18 48.94 1.91
C TRP A 229 14.73 50.06 2.80
N ILE A 230 15.56 49.72 3.80
CA ILE A 230 16.22 50.70 4.69
C ILE A 230 17.11 51.64 3.89
N ASP A 231 17.97 51.10 3.03
CA ASP A 231 18.90 51.87 2.20
C ASP A 231 18.19 52.83 1.22
N ARG A 232 16.92 52.54 0.90
CA ARG A 232 16.11 53.35 -0.02
C ARG A 232 15.35 54.48 0.68
N ILE A 233 15.01 54.33 1.97
CA ILE A 233 14.27 55.33 2.74
C ILE A 233 15.20 56.29 3.49
N ILE A 234 16.40 55.83 3.84
CA ILE A 234 17.43 56.65 4.48
C ILE A 234 18.52 56.92 3.44
N PRO A 235 18.45 58.03 2.67
CA PRO A 235 19.58 58.41 1.82
C PRO A 235 20.78 58.73 2.71
N ALA A 236 21.93 58.12 2.39
CA ALA A 236 23.19 58.39 3.06
C ALA A 236 23.49 59.90 3.07
N ILE A 237 23.81 60.44 4.26
CA ILE A 237 24.43 61.76 4.43
C ILE A 237 25.88 61.67 3.95
#